data_AF-A0A2E9JD68-F1
#
_entry.id   AF-A0A2E9JD68-F1
#
_cell.length_a   1.000
_cell.length_b   1.000
_cell.length_c   1.000
_cell.angle_alpha   90.00
_cell.angle_beta   90.00
_cell.angle_gamma   90.00
#
_symmetry.space_group_name_H-M   'P 1'
#
loop_
_entity.id
_entity.type
_entity.pdbx_description
1 polymer ?
#
loop_
_entity_poly.entity_id
_entity_poly.type
_entity_poly.pdbx_seq_one_letter_code
_entity_poly.pdbx_strand_id
1 'polypeptide(L)' 'MWVKRSGYARDIGIGADGSVWIIGTSSGSGGHGIYRWNGYDWVQVYGSAWQVSVDPYGLPWVLGTGGKIYQGM' A
#
# COMPACT_ATOMS: atom_id res chain seq x y z
N MET A 1 -18.21 15.17 -3.72
CA MET A 1 -18.36 14.86 -2.28
C MET A 1 -17.38 13.75 -1.91
N TRP A 2 -16.76 13.83 -0.74
CA TRP A 2 -15.81 12.82 -0.26
C TRP A 2 -16.51 11.83 0.67
N VAL A 3 -16.21 10.54 0.56
CA VAL A 3 -16.70 9.49 1.46
C VAL A 3 -15.52 8.91 2.21
N LYS A 4 -15.52 9.01 3.54
CA LYS A 4 -14.48 8.43 4.39
C LYS A 4 -14.54 6.90 4.29
N ARG A 5 -13.39 6.26 4.05
CA ARG A 5 -13.20 4.81 4.18
C ARG A 5 -12.60 4.48 5.55
N SER A 6 -12.83 3.27 6.03
CA SER A 6 -12.18 2.75 7.24
C SER A 6 -10.66 2.69 7.05
N GLY A 7 -9.91 2.72 8.15
CA GLY A 7 -8.44 2.62 8.14
C GLY A 7 -7.70 3.95 8.27
N TYR A 8 -6.38 3.84 8.37
CA TYR A 8 -5.44 4.96 8.47
C TYR A 8 -4.24 4.67 7.56
N ALA A 9 -3.84 5.64 6.75
CA ALA A 9 -2.75 5.48 5.79
C ALA A 9 -1.85 6.73 5.78
N ARG A 10 -0.57 6.51 5.48
CA ARG A 10 0.41 7.55 5.15
C ARG A 10 0.55 7.77 3.65
N ASP A 11 0.27 6.74 2.85
CA ASP A 11 0.33 6.79 1.39
C ASP A 11 -0.70 5.84 0.77
N ILE A 12 -1.17 6.14 -0.44
CA ILE A 12 -2.17 5.34 -1.18
C ILE A 12 -1.85 5.32 -2.67
N GLY A 13 -1.90 4.13 -3.27
CA GLY A 13 -1.75 3.92 -4.71
C GLY A 13 -2.95 3.16 -5.28
N ILE A 14 -3.40 3.56 -6.47
CA ILE A 14 -4.55 2.96 -7.17
C ILE A 14 -4.12 2.60 -8.59
N GLY A 15 -4.23 1.32 -8.94
CA GLY A 15 -3.93 0.80 -10.28
C GLY A 15 -5.05 1.07 -11.27
N ALA A 16 -4.75 0.99 -12.56
CA ALA A 16 -5.77 1.15 -13.61
C ALA A 16 -6.82 0.03 -13.59
N ASP A 17 -6.47 -1.14 -13.05
CA ASP A 17 -7.37 -2.27 -12.80
C ASP A 17 -8.34 -2.04 -11.62
N GLY A 18 -8.14 -0.97 -10.85
CA GLY A 18 -8.89 -0.66 -9.64
C GLY A 18 -8.34 -1.29 -8.36
N SER A 19 -7.20 -1.98 -8.41
CA SER A 19 -6.51 -2.45 -7.20
C SER A 19 -6.05 -1.26 -6.37
N VAL A 20 -6.31 -1.30 -5.06
CA VAL A 20 -5.94 -0.24 -4.12
C VAL A 20 -4.98 -0.77 -3.06
N TRP A 21 -3.88 -0.07 -2.87
CA TRP A 21 -2.84 -0.38 -1.90
C TRP A 21 -2.56 0.83 -1.02
N ILE A 22 -2.25 0.60 0.26
CA ILE A 22 -1.85 1.64 1.20
C ILE A 22 -0.58 1.27 1.95
N ILE A 23 0.15 2.32 2.35
CA ILE A 23 1.12 2.26 3.44
C ILE A 23 0.40 2.72 4.70
N GLY A 24 0.28 1.83 5.68
CA GLY A 24 -0.45 2.08 6.93
C GLY A 24 0.28 3.02 7.89
N THR A 25 -0.22 3.11 9.11
CA THR A 25 0.40 3.93 10.17
C THR A 25 1.23 3.14 11.18
N SER A 26 1.12 1.81 11.19
CA SER A 26 1.88 0.91 12.06
C SER A 26 3.38 1.02 11.77
N SER A 27 4.22 1.03 12.79
CA SER A 27 5.69 1.03 12.61
C SER A 27 6.21 -0.40 12.45
N GLY A 28 7.00 -0.64 11.40
CA GLY A 28 7.72 -1.89 11.17
C GLY A 28 9.22 -1.66 10.95
N SER A 29 9.98 -2.75 10.81
CA SER A 29 11.40 -2.71 10.50
C SER A 29 11.64 -2.25 9.06
N GLY A 30 11.60 -0.94 8.84
CA GLY A 30 11.84 -0.35 7.52
C GLY A 30 10.71 0.48 6.91
N GLY A 31 9.74 0.89 7.72
CA GLY A 31 8.65 1.75 7.30
C GLY A 31 7.36 1.39 8.03
N HIS A 32 6.28 1.24 7.28
CA HIS A 32 4.96 0.91 7.81
C HIS A 32 4.35 -0.29 7.10
N GLY A 33 3.36 -0.92 7.74
CA GLY A 33 2.68 -2.09 7.16
C GLY A 33 2.09 -1.78 5.77
N ILE A 34 2.16 -2.76 4.87
CA ILE A 34 1.61 -2.68 3.52
C ILE A 34 0.24 -3.37 3.53
N TYR A 35 -0.79 -2.75 2.98
CA TYR A 35 -2.13 -3.33 2.94
C TYR A 35 -2.77 -3.22 1.56
N ARG A 36 -3.56 -4.23 1.17
CA ARG A 36 -4.38 -4.24 -0.05
C ARG A 36 -5.86 -4.18 0.31
N TRP A 37 -6.64 -3.38 -0.42
CA TRP A 37 -8.10 -3.39 -0.32
C TRP A 37 -8.67 -4.65 -0.96
N ASN A 38 -9.52 -5.38 -0.24
CA ASN A 38 -10.19 -6.58 -0.76
C ASN A 38 -11.65 -6.35 -1.21
N GLY A 39 -12.13 -5.10 -1.20
CA GLY A 39 -13.54 -4.75 -1.45
C GLY A 39 -14.32 -4.41 -0.18
N TYR A 40 -13.85 -4.84 0.99
CA TYR A 40 -14.51 -4.66 2.28
C TYR A 40 -13.58 -4.11 3.37
N ASP A 41 -12.34 -4.56 3.41
CA ASP A 41 -11.35 -4.18 4.42
C ASP A 41 -9.91 -4.14 3.85
N TRP A 42 -8.99 -3.61 4.65
CA TRP A 42 -7.56 -3.58 4.38
C TRP A 42 -6.87 -4.85 4.88
N VAL A 43 -6.38 -5.66 3.95
CA VAL A 43 -5.66 -6.90 4.28
C VAL A 43 -4.17 -6.63 4.31
N GLN A 44 -3.52 -6.90 5.44
CA GLN A 44 -2.08 -6.72 5.57
C GLN A 44 -1.32 -7.75 4.74
N VAL A 45 -0.33 -7.28 3.98
CA VAL A 45 0.65 -8.10 3.27
C VAL A 45 1.98 -8.04 4.02
N TYR A 46 2.74 -9.13 3.98
CA TYR A 46 4.03 -9.20 4.65
C TYR A 46 5.00 -8.14 4.12
N GLY A 47 5.73 -7.49 5.04
CA GLY A 47 6.72 -6.47 4.74
C GLY A 47 6.40 -5.10 5.33
N SER A 48 7.27 -4.14 5.03
CA SER A 48 7.07 -2.74 5.38
C SER A 48 7.67 -1.82 4.33
N ALA A 49 7.04 -0.66 4.12
CA ALA A 49 7.47 0.34 3.15
C ALA A 49 7.08 1.75 3.58
N TRP A 50 7.64 2.75 2.89
CA TRP A 50 7.39 4.18 3.11
C TRP A 50 6.40 4.77 2.11
N GLN A 51 6.43 4.27 0.86
CA GLN A 51 5.63 4.78 -0.24
C GLN A 51 5.14 3.64 -1.13
N VAL A 52 4.03 3.86 -1.84
CA VAL A 52 3.45 2.91 -2.78
C VAL A 52 2.95 3.60 -4.05
N SER A 53 3.20 2.97 -5.19
CA SER A 53 2.48 3.20 -6.46
C SER A 53 2.00 1.86 -7.00
N VAL A 54 1.01 1.86 -7.90
CA VAL A 54 0.41 0.62 -8.40
C VAL A 54 0.39 0.70 -9.92
N ASP A 55 0.87 -0.36 -10.58
CA ASP A 55 0.90 -0.42 -12.03
C ASP A 55 -0.50 -0.72 -12.63
N PRO A 56 -0.65 -0.71 -13.97
CA PRO A 56 -1.93 -0.96 -14.61
C PRO A 56 -2.54 -2.35 -14.36
N TYR A 57 -1.74 -3.32 -13.92
CA TYR A 57 -2.16 -4.70 -13.64
C TYR A 57 -2.42 -4.95 -12.15
N GLY A 58 -2.35 -3.90 -11.33
CA GLY A 58 -2.64 -3.97 -9.89
C GLY A 58 -1.46 -4.39 -9.03
N LEU A 59 -0.26 -4.51 -9.60
CA LEU A 59 0.95 -4.86 -8.85
C LEU A 59 1.54 -3.61 -8.19
N PRO A 60 1.79 -3.64 -6.87
CA PRO A 60 2.37 -2.52 -6.15
C PRO A 60 3.87 -2.41 -6.39
N TRP A 61 4.36 -1.18 -6.48
CA TRP A 61 5.76 -0.79 -6.40
C TRP A 61 5.97 0.00 -5.12
N VAL A 62 6.92 -0.42 -4.28
CA VAL A 62 7.10 0.17 -2.95
C VAL A 62 8.54 0.60 -2.68
N LEU A 63 8.69 1.68 -1.91
CA LEU A 63 9.97 2.17 -1.41
C LEU A 63 10.22 1.65 0.02
N GLY A 64 11.23 0.81 0.20
CA GLY A 64 11.64 0.28 1.50
C GLY A 64 12.82 1.06 2.13
N THR A 65 13.43 0.47 3.16
CA THR A 65 14.59 1.04 3.86
C THR A 65 15.76 1.33 2.92
N GLY A 66 16.39 2.50 3.09
CA GLY A 66 17.58 2.88 2.33
C GLY A 66 17.31 3.12 0.85
N GLY A 67 16.05 3.41 0.48
CA GLY A 67 15.67 3.71 -0.89
C GLY A 67 15.54 2.47 -1.80
N LYS A 68 15.53 1.26 -1.23
CA LYS A 68 15.34 0.03 -2.01
C LYS A 68 13.94 -0.02 -2.60
N ILE A 69 13.85 -0.44 -3.85
CA ILE A 69 12.59 -0.56 -4.60
C ILE A 69 12.22 -2.04 -4.67
N TYR A 70 10.94 -2.33 -4.40
CA TYR A 70 10.38 -3.66 -4.51
C TYR A 70 9.11 -3.63 -5.35
N GLN A 71 8.90 -4.67 -6.15
CA GLN A 71 7.66 -4.90 -6.89
C GLN A 71 6.92 -6.07 -6.25
N GLY A 72 5.60 -5.96 -6.11
CA GLY A 72 4.73 -7.07 -5.74
C GLY A 72 4.70 -8.14 -6.83
N MET A 73 4.58 -9.40 -6.41
CA MET A 73 4.36 -10.55 -7.30
C MET A 73 2.89 -10.98 -7.24
#